data_AF-A0A6J8BJN7-F1
#
_entry.id   AF-A0A6J8BJN7-F1
#
_cell.length_a   1.000
_cell.length_b   1.000
_cell.length_c   1.000
_cell.angle_alpha   90.00
_cell.angle_beta   90.00
_cell.angle_gamma   90.00
#
_symmetry.space_group_name_H-M   'P 1'
#
loop_
_entity.id
_entity.type
_entity.pdbx_description
1 polymer ?
#
loop_
_entity_poly.entity_id
_entity_poly.type
_entity_poly.pdbx_seq_one_letter_code
_entity_poly.pdbx_strand_id
1 'polypeptide(L)'
;MHLTTERQNVAVNVALETQLFVTSTEDISPVPLFRTEISSTNSYRVIKKKKGSICPILQAGLGNRLFQFSTSFAVARTKQMELIIPFDADIRKVFEINVTFTESKGLCKGFRKVLDKAHATYNKSLLNFSSTDNIQLGTGLQSWKYFYMYDKQIRRQLTFRKNIQSTAEQTILKILQRRKVRSRKSITLVGVHIRRGDKVGNNDGFNIATTEYLNRAVNYYTKRYALVLFLVISDGMAWSKTNMPSNVPVEFISLGKREFDMATVVACDHTIMTIGTFGWWIGYLTGGEVVYVKDAAKKGSRFERILSFEDHFYPQWVGL
;
A
#
# COMPACT_ATOMS: atom_id res chain seq x y z
N MET A 1 -25.36 51.50 -6.23
CA MET A 1 -25.37 51.12 -4.80
C MET A 1 -25.94 49.71 -4.72
N HIS A 2 -25.22 48.81 -4.04
CA HIS A 2 -25.49 47.37 -3.83
C HIS A 2 -25.35 46.42 -5.02
N LEU A 3 -24.24 45.66 -5.03
CA LEU A 3 -24.14 44.25 -5.43
C LEU A 3 -22.70 43.78 -5.13
N THR A 4 -22.39 43.38 -3.88
CA THR A 4 -21.21 42.53 -3.56
C THR A 4 -21.24 42.11 -2.08
N THR A 5 -21.98 41.04 -1.74
CA THR A 5 -21.78 40.32 -0.46
C THR A 5 -22.38 38.92 -0.54
N GLU A 6 -21.75 38.03 -1.32
CA GLU A 6 -22.06 36.59 -1.24
C GLU A 6 -20.86 35.67 -1.52
N ARG A 7 -19.64 36.23 -1.63
CA ARG A 7 -18.40 35.45 -1.85
C ARG A 7 -17.46 35.36 -0.64
N GLN A 8 -17.85 35.89 0.52
CA GLN A 8 -17.00 35.86 1.73
C GLN A 8 -17.38 34.78 2.76
N ASN A 9 -18.55 34.13 2.65
CA ASN A 9 -19.00 33.14 3.66
C ASN A 9 -18.61 31.67 3.40
N VAL A 10 -17.95 31.36 2.28
CA VAL A 10 -17.45 29.99 1.99
C VAL A 10 -15.96 29.84 2.34
N ALA A 11 -15.20 30.93 2.36
CA ALA A 11 -13.77 30.90 2.69
C ALA A 11 -13.48 30.86 4.19
N VAL A 12 -14.41 31.33 5.04
CA VAL A 12 -14.21 31.40 6.50
C VAL A 12 -14.47 30.04 7.18
N ASN A 13 -15.34 29.19 6.63
CA ASN A 13 -15.63 27.86 7.19
C ASN A 13 -14.57 26.79 6.86
N VAL A 14 -13.71 27.00 5.87
CA VAL A 14 -12.58 26.09 5.56
C VAL A 14 -11.32 26.45 6.36
N ALA A 15 -11.19 27.70 6.82
CA ALA A 15 -10.07 28.17 7.61
C ALA A 15 -10.18 27.83 9.12
N LEU A 16 -11.39 27.63 9.64
CA LEU A 16 -11.63 27.29 11.05
C LEU A 16 -11.42 25.79 11.38
N GLU A 17 -11.47 24.90 10.39
CA GLU A 17 -11.13 23.47 10.58
C GLU A 17 -9.62 23.19 10.43
N THR A 18 -8.84 24.15 9.91
CA THR A 18 -7.38 24.00 9.70
C THR A 18 -6.51 24.56 10.83
N GLN A 19 -7.11 25.21 11.84
CA GLN A 19 -6.38 25.80 12.98
C GLN A 19 -6.33 24.94 14.26
N LEU A 20 -6.86 23.72 14.26
CA LEU A 20 -6.82 22.81 15.42
C LEU A 20 -5.65 21.80 15.42
N PHE A 21 -4.68 21.94 14.50
CA PHE A 21 -3.57 20.98 14.35
C PHE A 21 -2.19 21.64 14.40
N VAL A 22 -1.93 22.54 15.35
CA VAL A 22 -0.55 22.88 15.74
C VAL A 22 -0.52 23.25 17.22
N THR A 23 -0.31 22.27 18.10
CA THR A 23 0.49 22.37 19.35
C THR A 23 0.44 21.03 20.10
N SER A 24 1.37 20.13 19.80
CA SER A 24 2.04 19.31 20.83
C SER A 24 3.31 18.71 20.22
N THR A 25 4.45 19.25 20.62
CA THR A 25 5.73 18.55 20.53
C THR A 25 5.74 17.50 21.64
N GLU A 26 5.27 16.30 21.33
CA GLU A 26 5.52 15.12 22.15
C GLU A 26 6.50 14.20 21.42
N ASP A 27 7.55 13.83 22.13
CA ASP A 27 8.64 12.95 21.74
C ASP A 27 8.16 11.71 20.97
N ILE A 28 8.68 11.52 19.75
CA ILE A 28 8.59 10.26 19.01
C ILE A 28 9.56 9.27 19.70
N SER A 29 9.09 8.68 20.79
CA SER A 29 9.71 7.52 21.42
C SER A 29 9.39 6.26 20.60
N PRO A 30 10.32 5.29 20.50
CA PRO A 30 10.13 4.07 19.72
C PRO A 30 8.96 3.23 20.27
N VAL A 31 8.18 2.68 19.34
CA VAL A 31 7.04 1.79 19.60
C VAL A 31 7.42 0.71 20.63
N PRO A 32 6.76 0.63 21.80
CA PRO A 32 7.04 -0.40 22.79
C PRO A 32 6.57 -1.77 22.27
N LEU A 33 7.43 -2.77 22.43
CA LEU A 33 7.10 -4.20 22.28
C LEU A 33 6.11 -4.61 23.38
N PHE A 34 4.82 -4.35 23.17
CA PHE A 34 3.77 -4.93 23.98
C PHE A 34 3.53 -6.39 23.55
N ARG A 35 4.02 -7.32 24.37
CA ARG A 35 3.55 -8.70 24.40
C ARG A 35 2.12 -8.70 24.93
N THR A 36 1.15 -8.76 24.02
CA THR A 36 -0.18 -9.28 24.33
C THR A 36 -0.29 -10.64 23.65
N GLU A 37 -0.43 -11.69 24.43
CA GLU A 37 -0.81 -13.01 23.94
C GLU A 37 -2.21 -12.93 23.33
N ILE A 38 -2.26 -12.76 22.00
CA ILE A 38 -3.48 -12.94 21.23
C ILE A 38 -3.49 -14.40 20.78
N SER A 39 -4.38 -15.19 21.38
CA SER A 39 -4.74 -16.52 20.92
C SER A 39 -5.17 -16.45 19.44
N SER A 40 -4.27 -16.88 18.55
CA SER A 40 -4.46 -16.87 17.10
C SER A 40 -5.16 -18.14 16.63
N THR A 41 -6.40 -18.35 17.08
CA THR A 41 -7.26 -19.34 16.43
C THR A 41 -8.00 -18.65 15.28
N ASN A 42 -7.46 -18.79 14.06
CA ASN A 42 -8.25 -18.58 12.85
C ASN A 42 -9.44 -19.55 12.90
N SER A 43 -10.62 -19.06 13.32
CA SER A 43 -11.80 -19.92 13.42
C SER A 43 -12.34 -20.16 12.01
N TYR A 44 -12.05 -21.33 11.46
CA TYR A 44 -12.73 -21.82 10.27
C TYR A 44 -14.21 -22.01 10.60
N ARG A 45 -15.09 -21.49 9.74
CA ARG A 45 -16.53 -21.68 9.90
C ARG A 45 -17.09 -22.21 8.59
N VAL A 46 -17.94 -23.22 8.70
CA VAL A 46 -18.84 -23.60 7.60
C VAL A 46 -19.89 -22.49 7.49
N ILE A 47 -19.60 -21.47 6.68
CA ILE A 47 -20.53 -20.37 6.44
C ILE A 47 -21.58 -20.85 5.43
N LYS A 48 -22.84 -21.00 5.86
CA LYS A 48 -23.98 -21.11 4.94
C LYS A 48 -24.23 -19.76 4.29
N LYS A 49 -24.72 -19.72 3.05
CA LYS A 49 -25.04 -18.49 2.31
C LYS A 49 -26.00 -17.62 3.15
N LYS A 50 -25.48 -16.54 3.73
CA LYS A 50 -26.25 -15.52 4.46
C LYS A 50 -26.64 -14.41 3.49
N LYS A 51 -27.72 -13.68 3.78
CA LYS A 51 -27.96 -12.36 3.17
C LYS A 51 -26.97 -11.36 3.75
N GLY A 52 -26.54 -10.37 2.97
CA GLY A 52 -25.60 -9.36 3.41
C GLY A 52 -24.15 -9.84 3.50
N SER A 53 -23.61 -10.32 2.39
CA SER A 53 -22.23 -10.81 2.31
C SER A 53 -21.44 -10.14 1.19
N ILE A 54 -20.15 -9.88 1.43
CA ILE A 54 -19.20 -9.37 0.44
C ILE A 54 -18.10 -10.39 0.22
N CYS A 55 -17.88 -10.76 -1.03
CA CYS A 55 -16.72 -11.52 -1.48
C CYS A 55 -15.82 -10.64 -2.36
N PRO A 56 -14.53 -10.46 -2.04
CA PRO A 56 -13.60 -9.81 -2.95
C PRO A 56 -13.33 -10.70 -4.18
N ILE A 57 -13.24 -10.09 -5.36
CA ILE A 57 -12.66 -10.70 -6.55
C ILE A 57 -11.15 -10.44 -6.49
N LEU A 58 -10.40 -11.40 -5.92
CA LEU A 58 -8.95 -11.32 -5.77
C LEU A 58 -8.24 -11.80 -7.05
N GLN A 59 -7.70 -10.86 -7.83
CA GLN A 59 -7.08 -11.15 -9.13
C GLN A 59 -5.84 -10.28 -9.41
N ALA A 60 -5.13 -10.59 -10.50
CA ALA A 60 -3.87 -9.94 -10.90
C ALA A 60 -2.74 -10.11 -9.86
N GLY A 61 -1.75 -9.21 -9.80
CA GLY A 61 -0.62 -9.30 -8.86
C GLY A 61 -1.00 -9.03 -7.39
N LEU A 62 -0.08 -9.33 -6.46
CA LEU A 62 -0.30 -9.19 -5.02
C LEU A 62 -0.82 -7.79 -4.63
N GLY A 63 -0.21 -6.72 -5.12
CA GLY A 63 -0.64 -5.35 -4.81
C GLY A 63 -2.10 -5.06 -5.21
N ASN A 64 -2.59 -5.61 -6.32
CA ASN A 64 -3.99 -5.46 -6.71
C ASN A 64 -4.94 -6.23 -5.78
N ARG A 65 -4.52 -7.42 -5.35
CA ARG A 65 -5.27 -8.24 -4.39
C ARG A 65 -5.37 -7.56 -3.04
N LEU A 66 -4.32 -6.86 -2.60
CA LEU A 66 -4.36 -6.09 -1.36
C LEU A 66 -5.33 -4.89 -1.44
N PHE A 67 -5.40 -4.20 -2.57
CA PHE A 67 -6.45 -3.19 -2.80
C PHE A 67 -7.87 -3.78 -2.77
N GLN A 68 -8.07 -4.91 -3.44
CA GLN A 68 -9.35 -5.61 -3.50
C GLN A 68 -9.79 -6.11 -2.12
N PHE A 69 -8.86 -6.68 -1.35
CA PHE A 69 -9.08 -7.10 0.03
C PHE A 69 -9.43 -5.91 0.91
N SER A 70 -8.58 -4.87 0.94
CA SER A 70 -8.74 -3.74 1.86
C SER A 70 -10.02 -2.96 1.61
N THR A 71 -10.37 -2.77 0.33
CA THR A 71 -11.65 -2.16 -0.05
C THR A 71 -12.82 -3.02 0.40
N SER A 72 -12.80 -4.32 0.13
CA SER A 72 -13.89 -5.22 0.52
C SER A 72 -14.05 -5.30 2.05
N PHE A 73 -12.94 -5.29 2.79
CA PHE A 73 -12.93 -5.23 4.25
C PHE A 73 -13.61 -3.95 4.75
N ALA A 74 -13.19 -2.79 4.25
CA ALA A 74 -13.74 -1.51 4.67
C ALA A 74 -15.24 -1.38 4.33
N VAL A 75 -15.65 -1.81 3.14
CA VAL A 75 -17.06 -1.78 2.72
C VAL A 75 -17.90 -2.72 3.57
N ALA A 76 -17.41 -3.93 3.85
CA ALA A 76 -18.11 -4.88 4.71
C ALA A 76 -18.32 -4.32 6.12
N ARG A 77 -17.30 -3.69 6.71
CA ARG A 77 -17.41 -3.03 8.01
C ARG A 77 -18.37 -1.85 8.00
N THR A 78 -18.29 -0.99 6.98
CA THR A 78 -19.15 0.20 6.85
C THR A 78 -20.63 -0.18 6.74
N LYS A 79 -20.93 -1.23 5.97
CA LYS A 79 -22.31 -1.69 5.71
C LYS A 79 -22.79 -2.79 6.64
N GLN A 80 -21.99 -3.16 7.66
CA GLN A 80 -22.27 -4.26 8.59
C GLN A 80 -22.57 -5.59 7.89
N MET A 81 -21.82 -5.89 6.84
CA MET A 81 -21.93 -7.12 6.04
C MET A 81 -20.86 -8.13 6.45
N GLU A 82 -21.14 -9.40 6.19
CA GLU A 82 -20.14 -10.47 6.38
C GLU A 82 -19.09 -10.41 5.27
N LEU A 83 -17.81 -10.26 5.64
CA LEU A 83 -16.71 -10.40 4.69
C LEU A 83 -16.33 -11.88 4.56
N ILE A 84 -16.44 -12.42 3.35
CA ILE A 84 -16.13 -13.81 3.05
C ILE A 84 -14.91 -13.86 2.15
N ILE A 85 -13.79 -14.34 2.69
CA ILE A 85 -12.56 -14.56 1.91
C ILE A 85 -12.51 -16.02 1.44
N PRO A 86 -12.28 -16.27 0.14
CA PRO A 86 -12.05 -17.64 -0.36
C PRO A 86 -10.89 -18.33 0.37
N PHE A 87 -11.04 -19.62 0.70
CA PHE A 87 -10.03 -20.39 1.44
C PHE A 87 -8.65 -20.41 0.76
N ASP A 88 -8.64 -20.42 -0.58
CA ASP A 88 -7.45 -20.51 -1.42
C ASP A 88 -6.81 -19.15 -1.75
N ALA A 89 -7.32 -18.06 -1.17
CA ALA A 89 -6.77 -16.72 -1.36
C ALA A 89 -5.30 -16.66 -0.92
N ASP A 90 -4.39 -16.36 -1.88
CA ASP A 90 -2.94 -16.38 -1.64
C ASP A 90 -2.46 -15.32 -0.64
N ILE A 91 -3.21 -14.24 -0.45
CA ILE A 91 -2.95 -13.22 0.58
C ILE A 91 -2.85 -13.83 1.98
N ARG A 92 -3.57 -14.93 2.25
CA ARG A 92 -3.51 -15.66 3.52
C ARG A 92 -2.19 -16.38 3.74
N LYS A 93 -1.47 -16.74 2.66
CA LYS A 93 -0.13 -17.35 2.75
C LYS A 93 0.93 -16.32 3.12
N VAL A 94 0.62 -15.03 2.92
CA VAL A 94 1.55 -13.91 3.14
C VAL A 94 1.27 -13.19 4.47
N PHE A 95 0.00 -12.97 4.81
CA PHE A 95 -0.41 -12.14 5.93
C PHE A 95 -1.23 -12.92 6.97
N GLU A 96 -1.16 -12.48 8.22
CA GLU A 96 -1.98 -12.93 9.36
C GLU A 96 -3.36 -12.26 9.33
N ILE A 97 -4.13 -12.60 8.29
CA ILE A 97 -5.48 -12.08 8.11
C ILE A 97 -6.42 -12.74 9.11
N ASN A 98 -6.97 -11.94 10.02
CA ASN A 98 -7.93 -12.34 11.04
C ASN A 98 -9.35 -11.92 10.63
N VAL A 99 -9.90 -12.64 9.65
CA VAL A 99 -11.29 -12.53 9.19
C VAL A 99 -11.87 -13.93 8.99
N THR A 100 -13.18 -14.04 8.80
CA THR A 100 -13.81 -15.33 8.57
C THR A 100 -13.49 -15.86 7.17
N PHE A 101 -12.99 -17.11 7.11
CA PHE A 101 -12.74 -17.85 5.89
C PHE A 101 -13.82 -18.91 5.68
N THR A 102 -14.17 -19.17 4.42
CA THR A 102 -15.09 -20.25 4.07
C THR A 102 -14.37 -21.39 3.36
N GLU A 103 -14.58 -22.61 3.83
CA GLU A 103 -14.11 -23.84 3.14
C GLU A 103 -15.03 -24.23 1.97
N SER A 104 -16.22 -23.63 1.89
CA SER A 104 -17.20 -23.94 0.84
C SER A 104 -16.75 -23.35 -0.51
N LYS A 105 -16.15 -24.20 -1.34
CA LYS A 105 -15.84 -23.87 -2.73
C LYS A 105 -17.12 -23.41 -3.43
N GLY A 106 -17.10 -22.19 -3.97
CA GLY A 106 -18.23 -21.63 -4.72
C GLY A 106 -19.31 -20.94 -3.88
N LEU A 107 -19.09 -20.65 -2.58
CA LEU A 107 -20.06 -19.89 -1.77
C LEU A 107 -20.45 -18.54 -2.41
N CYS A 108 -19.48 -17.87 -3.01
CA CYS A 108 -19.67 -16.59 -3.70
C CYS A 108 -20.25 -16.75 -5.13
N LYS A 109 -20.48 -17.97 -5.62
CA LYS A 109 -20.99 -18.22 -6.98
C LYS A 109 -22.42 -17.68 -7.08
N GLY A 110 -22.67 -16.86 -8.10
CA GLY A 110 -23.97 -16.23 -8.34
C GLY A 110 -24.27 -15.02 -7.46
N PHE A 111 -23.31 -14.51 -6.69
CA PHE A 111 -23.43 -13.19 -6.06
C PHE A 111 -23.44 -12.11 -7.15
N ARG A 112 -24.14 -11.00 -6.89
CA ARG A 112 -24.18 -9.88 -7.84
C ARG A 112 -22.80 -9.27 -7.95
N LYS A 113 -22.29 -9.14 -9.17
CA LYS A 113 -20.98 -8.52 -9.42
C LYS A 113 -21.10 -7.00 -9.41
N VAL A 114 -20.23 -6.35 -8.65
CA VAL A 114 -20.03 -4.90 -8.62
C VAL A 114 -18.58 -4.67 -9.02
N LEU A 115 -18.38 -4.14 -10.22
CA LEU A 115 -17.06 -4.07 -10.87
C LEU A 115 -16.67 -2.60 -11.10
N ASP A 116 -15.64 -2.11 -10.42
CA ASP A 116 -15.02 -0.84 -10.79
C ASP A 116 -14.29 -1.00 -12.12
N LYS A 117 -14.64 -0.14 -13.06
CA LYS A 117 -13.99 0.00 -14.36
C LYS A 117 -12.99 1.15 -14.33
N ALA A 118 -13.10 2.07 -13.37
CA ALA A 118 -12.10 3.09 -13.16
C ALA A 118 -10.91 2.42 -12.46
N HIS A 119 -9.71 2.63 -13.00
CA HIS A 119 -8.49 2.30 -12.28
C HIS A 119 -8.14 3.48 -11.39
N ALA A 120 -7.61 3.21 -10.20
CA ALA A 120 -6.95 4.23 -9.36
C ALA A 120 -7.77 5.50 -9.07
N THR A 121 -9.11 5.42 -9.14
CA THR A 121 -10.05 6.54 -8.94
C THR A 121 -11.10 6.10 -7.93
N TYR A 122 -11.54 7.01 -7.06
CA TYR A 122 -12.58 6.72 -6.10
C TYR A 122 -13.96 6.92 -6.72
N ASN A 123 -14.76 5.84 -6.76
CA ASN A 123 -16.13 5.89 -7.25
C ASN A 123 -17.12 5.56 -6.12
N LYS A 124 -17.67 6.60 -5.49
CA LYS A 124 -18.67 6.43 -4.42
C LYS A 124 -19.93 5.68 -4.88
N SER A 125 -20.36 5.89 -6.12
CA SER A 125 -21.57 5.26 -6.67
C SER A 125 -21.44 3.75 -6.86
N LEU A 126 -20.19 3.25 -6.98
CA LEU A 126 -19.89 1.82 -7.02
C LEU A 126 -20.47 1.08 -5.80
N LEU A 127 -20.54 1.77 -4.66
CA LEU A 127 -20.99 1.21 -3.39
C LEU A 127 -22.51 1.36 -3.16
N ASN A 128 -23.26 1.73 -4.20
CA ASN A 128 -24.73 1.85 -4.16
C ASN A 128 -25.42 0.48 -4.26
N PHE A 129 -25.39 -0.24 -3.14
CA PHE A 129 -26.05 -1.52 -2.96
C PHE A 129 -26.52 -1.71 -1.52
N SER A 130 -27.55 -2.53 -1.34
CA SER A 130 -28.16 -2.78 -0.03
C SER A 130 -27.23 -3.62 0.85
N SER A 131 -27.23 -3.39 2.16
CA SER A 131 -26.51 -4.23 3.13
C SER A 131 -27.05 -5.66 3.19
N THR A 132 -28.24 -5.92 2.63
CA THR A 132 -28.82 -7.27 2.51
C THR A 132 -28.40 -8.00 1.24
N ASP A 133 -27.75 -7.31 0.29
CA ASP A 133 -27.30 -7.90 -0.97
C ASP A 133 -26.12 -8.85 -0.74
N ASN A 134 -25.94 -9.78 -1.67
CA ASN A 134 -24.76 -10.63 -1.75
C ASN A 134 -23.90 -10.20 -2.93
N ILE A 135 -22.75 -9.61 -2.63
CA ILE A 135 -21.92 -8.87 -3.59
C ILE A 135 -20.58 -9.56 -3.82
N GLN A 136 -20.19 -9.67 -5.08
CA GLN A 136 -18.81 -9.87 -5.50
C GLN A 136 -18.21 -8.54 -5.92
N LEU A 137 -17.26 -8.03 -5.15
CA LEU A 137 -16.66 -6.72 -5.35
C LEU A 137 -15.28 -6.84 -6.01
N GLY A 138 -15.10 -6.21 -7.17
CA GLY A 138 -13.85 -6.11 -7.93
C GLY A 138 -13.95 -4.94 -8.90
N THR A 139 -13.20 -4.82 -9.99
CA THR A 139 -11.73 -4.81 -9.99
C THR A 139 -11.33 -3.31 -9.92
N GLY A 140 -10.13 -2.83 -10.28
CA GLY A 140 -9.87 -1.37 -10.39
C GLY A 140 -9.81 -0.52 -9.10
N LEU A 141 -10.20 -1.08 -7.94
CA LEU A 141 -10.29 -0.51 -6.57
C LEU A 141 -8.98 0.03 -5.95
N GLN A 142 -8.14 0.67 -6.75
CA GLN A 142 -6.80 1.13 -6.38
C GLN A 142 -6.82 2.54 -5.77
N SER A 143 -7.87 2.87 -5.01
CA SER A 143 -7.93 4.15 -4.29
C SER A 143 -7.87 3.93 -2.79
N TRP A 144 -7.03 4.71 -2.11
CA TRP A 144 -6.93 4.69 -0.65
C TRP A 144 -8.24 5.15 0.03
N LYS A 145 -9.02 6.00 -0.66
CA LYS A 145 -10.31 6.53 -0.17
C LYS A 145 -11.34 5.44 0.11
N TYR A 146 -11.18 4.25 -0.47
CA TYR A 146 -12.07 3.12 -0.17
C TYR A 146 -11.90 2.55 1.24
N PHE A 147 -10.72 2.70 1.87
CA PHE A 147 -10.42 2.01 3.13
C PHE A 147 -9.72 2.86 4.20
N TYR A 148 -9.46 4.14 3.94
CA TYR A 148 -8.72 5.03 4.85
C TYR A 148 -9.31 5.13 6.27
N MET A 149 -10.65 5.12 6.39
CA MET A 149 -11.34 5.12 7.69
C MET A 149 -11.01 3.91 8.56
N TYR A 150 -10.46 2.85 7.96
CA TYR A 150 -10.10 1.59 8.60
C TYR A 150 -8.58 1.34 8.58
N ASP A 151 -7.74 2.36 8.35
CA ASP A 151 -6.27 2.23 8.17
C ASP A 151 -5.62 1.34 9.25
N LYS A 152 -5.87 1.62 10.54
CA LYS A 152 -5.33 0.84 11.66
C LYS A 152 -5.74 -0.63 11.61
N GLN A 153 -6.98 -0.92 11.21
CA GLN A 153 -7.47 -2.29 11.11
C GLN A 153 -6.89 -3.00 9.89
N ILE A 154 -6.80 -2.31 8.74
CA ILE A 154 -6.14 -2.84 7.54
C ILE A 154 -4.69 -3.19 7.82
N ARG A 155 -3.92 -2.31 8.47
CA ARG A 155 -2.53 -2.58 8.85
C ARG A 155 -2.40 -3.82 9.73
N ARG A 156 -3.28 -3.98 10.73
CA ARG A 156 -3.31 -5.19 11.58
C ARG A 156 -3.58 -6.46 10.77
N GLN A 157 -4.54 -6.42 9.86
CA GLN A 157 -4.89 -7.55 8.98
C GLN A 157 -3.76 -7.90 8.00
N LEU A 158 -2.94 -6.92 7.62
CA LEU A 158 -1.82 -7.07 6.70
C LEU A 158 -0.46 -7.15 7.42
N THR A 159 -0.45 -7.75 8.61
CA THR A 159 0.79 -8.14 9.29
C THR A 159 1.35 -9.40 8.62
N PHE A 160 2.64 -9.43 8.28
CA PHE A 160 3.24 -10.61 7.65
C PHE A 160 3.21 -11.82 8.57
N ARG A 161 3.10 -13.02 7.99
CA ARG A 161 3.29 -14.26 8.74
C ARG A 161 4.67 -14.33 9.36
N LYS A 162 4.76 -14.94 10.55
CA LYS A 162 6.00 -15.02 11.35
C LYS A 162 7.21 -15.52 10.57
N ASN A 163 7.06 -16.55 9.73
CA ASN A 163 8.17 -17.07 8.93
C ASN A 163 8.69 -16.05 7.90
N ILE A 164 7.79 -15.30 7.24
CA ILE A 164 8.15 -14.26 6.28
C ILE A 164 8.83 -13.09 7.00
N GLN A 165 8.23 -12.65 8.13
CA GLN A 165 8.76 -11.57 8.95
C GLN A 165 10.17 -11.90 9.48
N SER A 166 10.37 -13.08 10.08
CA SER A 166 11.67 -13.47 10.62
C SER A 166 12.74 -13.60 9.53
N THR A 167 12.39 -14.06 8.33
CA THR A 167 13.33 -14.09 7.20
C THR A 167 13.72 -12.69 6.74
N ALA A 168 12.79 -11.74 6.68
CA ALA A 168 13.06 -10.35 6.37
C ALA A 168 14.00 -9.70 7.40
N GLU A 169 13.69 -9.85 8.70
CA GLU A 169 14.49 -9.33 9.81
C GLU A 169 15.91 -9.90 9.79
N GLN A 170 16.06 -11.22 9.62
CA GLN A 170 17.37 -11.87 9.51
C GLN A 170 18.17 -11.38 8.30
N THR A 171 17.50 -11.10 7.17
CA THR A 171 18.14 -10.58 5.97
C THR A 171 18.73 -9.19 6.23
N ILE A 172 17.96 -8.29 6.86
CA ILE A 172 18.44 -6.96 7.27
C ILE A 172 19.59 -7.08 8.26
N LEU A 173 19.48 -7.94 9.28
CA LEU A 173 20.54 -8.12 10.27
C LEU A 173 21.86 -8.57 9.62
N LYS A 174 21.82 -9.53 8.70
CA LYS A 174 23.01 -9.99 7.95
C LYS A 174 23.63 -8.86 7.12
N ILE A 175 22.80 -8.03 6.47
CA ILE A 175 23.26 -6.86 5.72
C ILE A 175 23.98 -5.87 6.64
N LEU A 176 23.36 -5.53 7.78
CA LEU A 176 23.92 -4.59 8.75
C LEU A 176 25.24 -5.08 9.35
N GLN A 177 25.32 -6.37 9.69
CA GLN A 177 26.55 -7.01 10.17
C GLN A 177 27.68 -6.93 9.14
N ARG A 178 27.41 -7.31 7.88
CA ARG A 178 28.39 -7.23 6.78
C ARG A 178 28.88 -5.79 6.56
N ARG A 179 28.00 -4.81 6.76
CA ARG A 179 28.33 -3.37 6.69
C ARG A 179 28.92 -2.79 7.97
N LYS A 180 29.15 -3.60 9.00
CA LYS A 180 29.71 -3.18 10.30
C LYS A 180 28.91 -2.04 10.95
N VAL A 181 27.60 -2.03 10.76
CA VAL A 181 26.71 -1.05 11.40
C VAL A 181 26.59 -1.39 12.88
N ARG A 182 26.97 -0.44 13.75
CA ARG A 182 27.03 -0.65 15.22
C ARG A 182 25.67 -0.86 15.87
N SER A 183 24.64 -0.16 15.40
CA SER A 183 23.28 -0.23 15.96
C SER A 183 22.23 0.02 14.89
N ARG A 184 21.08 -0.65 14.98
CA ARG A 184 19.93 -0.38 14.09
C ARG A 184 19.43 1.06 14.20
N LYS A 185 19.58 1.69 15.38
CA LYS A 185 19.18 3.08 15.62
C LYS A 185 20.12 4.12 15.01
N SER A 186 21.35 3.72 14.62
CA SER A 186 22.34 4.65 14.07
C SER A 186 22.28 4.77 12.54
N ILE A 187 21.31 4.11 11.89
CA ILE A 187 21.17 4.11 10.44
C ILE A 187 19.70 4.19 10.04
N THR A 188 19.43 4.97 9.00
CA THR A 188 18.14 5.06 8.36
C THR A 188 18.11 4.09 7.17
N LEU A 189 17.17 3.14 7.18
CA LEU A 189 16.95 2.21 6.09
C LEU A 189 15.84 2.75 5.18
N VAL A 190 16.12 2.81 3.89
CA VAL A 190 15.14 3.21 2.87
C VAL A 190 14.91 2.03 1.94
N GLY A 191 13.70 1.48 1.96
CA GLY A 191 13.27 0.44 1.04
C GLY A 191 13.04 1.04 -0.34
N VAL A 192 13.64 0.47 -1.38
CA VAL A 192 13.52 0.95 -2.75
C VAL A 192 12.88 -0.12 -3.61
N HIS A 193 11.71 0.15 -4.17
CA HIS A 193 11.04 -0.75 -5.11
C HIS A 193 11.07 -0.18 -6.52
N ILE A 194 11.85 -0.82 -7.40
CA ILE A 194 11.99 -0.44 -8.81
C ILE A 194 11.25 -1.45 -9.70
N ARG A 195 10.09 -1.05 -10.22
CA ARG A 195 9.30 -1.81 -11.20
C ARG A 195 9.73 -1.46 -12.60
N ARG A 196 10.12 -2.47 -13.37
CA ARG A 196 10.47 -2.37 -14.78
C ARG A 196 9.71 -3.40 -15.59
N GLY A 197 9.85 -4.68 -15.28
CA GLY A 197 9.41 -5.86 -16.05
C GLY A 197 8.36 -5.59 -17.12
N ASP A 198 7.08 -5.74 -16.78
CA ASP A 198 5.94 -5.57 -17.70
C ASP A 198 5.65 -4.12 -18.12
N LYS A 199 6.40 -3.15 -17.60
CA LYS A 199 6.23 -1.72 -17.89
C LYS A 199 7.16 -1.24 -18.98
N VAL A 200 8.36 -1.80 -19.09
CA VAL A 200 9.32 -1.46 -20.16
C VAL A 200 8.74 -1.89 -21.51
N GLY A 201 8.70 -0.95 -22.47
CA GLY A 201 8.15 -1.20 -23.80
C GLY A 201 6.61 -1.30 -23.86
N ASN A 202 5.91 -1.00 -22.76
CA ASN A 202 4.45 -1.03 -22.74
C ASN A 202 3.85 0.25 -23.35
N ASN A 203 2.86 0.08 -24.23
CA ASN A 203 2.22 1.17 -24.99
C ASN A 203 1.11 1.90 -24.22
N ASP A 204 0.78 1.50 -22.99
CA ASP A 204 -0.22 2.18 -22.16
C ASP A 204 0.25 3.56 -21.67
N GLY A 205 1.55 3.89 -21.85
CA GLY A 205 2.12 5.21 -21.56
C GLY A 205 2.53 5.41 -20.11
N PHE A 206 3.15 4.39 -19.51
CA PHE A 206 3.78 4.51 -18.20
C PHE A 206 5.07 5.33 -18.28
N ASN A 207 5.25 6.27 -17.36
CA ASN A 207 6.55 6.86 -17.08
C ASN A 207 7.26 6.01 -16.03
N ILE A 208 8.22 5.23 -16.51
CA ILE A 208 9.04 4.35 -15.69
C ILE A 208 10.10 5.21 -15.01
N ALA A 209 10.52 4.81 -13.81
CA ALA A 209 11.60 5.47 -13.10
C ALA A 209 12.86 5.59 -13.98
N THR A 210 13.36 6.82 -14.06
CA THR A 210 14.60 7.17 -14.73
C THR A 210 15.73 7.31 -13.71
N THR A 211 16.97 7.40 -14.19
CA THR A 211 18.15 7.65 -13.37
C THR A 211 18.04 9.01 -12.65
N GLU A 212 17.47 10.02 -13.30
CA GLU A 212 17.22 11.34 -12.73
C GLU A 212 16.22 11.26 -11.56
N TYR A 213 15.15 10.48 -11.71
CA TYR A 213 14.22 10.25 -10.60
C TYR A 213 14.92 9.56 -9.42
N LEU A 214 15.69 8.50 -9.66
CA LEU A 214 16.42 7.80 -8.60
C LEU A 214 17.41 8.74 -7.88
N ASN A 215 18.12 9.59 -8.62
CA ASN A 215 18.98 10.62 -8.05
C ASN A 215 18.20 11.60 -7.16
N ARG A 216 17.07 12.15 -7.63
CA ARG A 216 16.23 13.05 -6.83
C ARG A 216 15.69 12.37 -5.58
N ALA A 217 15.22 11.14 -5.70
CA ALA A 217 14.66 10.36 -4.60
C ALA A 217 15.71 10.01 -3.55
N VAL A 218 16.90 9.55 -3.94
CA VAL A 218 18.03 9.33 -3.02
C VAL A 218 18.41 10.64 -2.32
N ASN A 219 18.53 11.74 -3.07
CA ASN A 219 18.87 13.06 -2.53
C ASN A 219 17.82 13.60 -1.55
N TYR A 220 16.55 13.24 -1.71
CA TYR A 220 15.51 13.60 -0.75
C TYR A 220 15.86 13.08 0.66
N TYR A 221 16.30 11.82 0.76
CA TYR A 221 16.63 11.20 2.04
C TYR A 221 18.02 11.59 2.55
N THR A 222 19.05 11.64 1.70
CA THR A 222 20.42 11.97 2.15
C THR A 222 20.57 13.42 2.62
N LYS A 223 19.66 14.32 2.21
CA LYS A 223 19.58 15.68 2.75
C LYS A 223 18.89 15.77 4.13
N ARG A 224 18.11 14.76 4.51
CA ARG A 224 17.29 14.73 5.74
C ARG A 224 17.89 13.85 6.83
N TYR A 225 18.62 12.82 6.44
CA TYR A 225 19.17 11.81 7.34
C TYR A 225 20.67 11.66 7.11
N ALA A 226 21.45 11.67 8.20
CA ALA A 226 22.90 11.67 8.13
C ALA A 226 23.50 10.35 7.60
N LEU A 227 22.93 9.21 7.99
CA LEU A 227 23.42 7.88 7.61
C LEU A 227 22.28 7.07 7.00
N VAL A 228 22.29 6.91 5.68
CA VAL A 228 21.23 6.23 4.93
C VAL A 228 21.77 5.01 4.20
N LEU A 229 21.04 3.90 4.27
CA LEU A 229 21.27 2.70 3.48
C LEU A 229 20.00 2.36 2.68
N PHE A 230 20.16 2.25 1.37
CA PHE A 230 19.07 1.92 0.46
C PHE A 230 19.02 0.41 0.20
N LEU A 231 17.88 -0.22 0.51
CA LEU A 231 17.62 -1.64 0.27
C LEU A 231 16.73 -1.80 -0.97
N VAL A 232 17.31 -2.24 -2.08
CA VAL A 232 16.67 -2.25 -3.41
C VAL A 232 16.14 -3.62 -3.76
N ILE A 233 14.84 -3.69 -4.06
CA ILE A 233 14.21 -4.82 -4.74
C ILE A 233 13.72 -4.38 -6.12
N SER A 234 13.80 -5.28 -7.10
CA SER A 234 13.41 -4.97 -8.48
C SER A 234 13.15 -6.22 -9.31
N ASP A 235 12.20 -6.14 -10.24
CA ASP A 235 12.04 -7.10 -11.34
C ASP A 235 12.88 -6.76 -12.58
N GLY A 236 13.70 -5.71 -12.51
CA GLY A 236 14.70 -5.29 -13.49
C GLY A 236 16.04 -5.04 -12.81
N MET A 237 16.58 -6.07 -12.16
CA MET A 237 17.75 -5.95 -11.28
C MET A 237 19.01 -5.45 -11.99
N ALA A 238 19.27 -5.91 -13.23
CA ALA A 238 20.43 -5.46 -14.01
C ALA A 238 20.41 -3.94 -14.24
N TRP A 239 19.27 -3.41 -14.71
CA TRP A 239 19.09 -1.97 -14.90
C TRP A 239 19.21 -1.22 -13.57
N SER A 240 18.64 -1.75 -12.50
CA SER A 240 18.69 -1.12 -11.18
C SER A 240 20.12 -1.00 -10.64
N LYS A 241 20.95 -2.02 -10.82
CA LYS A 241 22.37 -1.98 -10.46
C LYS A 241 23.16 -0.92 -11.23
N THR A 242 22.82 -0.71 -12.49
CA THR A 242 23.46 0.29 -13.35
C THR A 242 23.00 1.73 -13.05
N ASN A 243 21.75 1.93 -12.64
CA ASN A 243 21.13 3.26 -12.57
C ASN A 243 20.88 3.79 -11.15
N MET A 244 21.06 2.96 -10.12
CA MET A 244 21.11 3.47 -8.76
C MET A 244 22.38 4.35 -8.59
N PRO A 245 22.29 5.48 -7.86
CA PRO A 245 23.46 6.34 -7.64
C PRO A 245 24.60 5.58 -6.97
N SER A 246 25.80 5.66 -7.54
CA SER A 246 26.98 4.91 -7.04
C SER A 246 27.64 5.55 -5.83
N ASN A 247 27.32 6.81 -5.53
CA ASN A 247 27.87 7.60 -4.43
C ASN A 247 27.14 7.41 -3.10
N VAL A 248 26.19 6.47 -3.01
CA VAL A 248 25.44 6.17 -1.77
C VAL A 248 25.50 4.68 -1.42
N PRO A 249 25.34 4.31 -0.14
CA PRO A 249 25.27 2.91 0.25
C PRO A 249 23.99 2.25 -0.29
N VAL A 250 24.16 1.23 -1.14
CA VAL A 250 23.05 0.46 -1.72
C VAL A 250 23.26 -1.04 -1.52
N GLU A 251 22.18 -1.75 -1.20
CA GLU A 251 22.11 -3.21 -1.15
C GLU A 251 21.00 -3.73 -2.03
N PHE A 252 21.32 -4.65 -2.93
CA PHE A 252 20.35 -5.26 -3.83
C PHE A 252 19.87 -6.59 -3.26
N ILE A 253 18.56 -6.73 -3.09
CA ILE A 253 17.93 -7.86 -2.42
C ILE A 253 17.08 -8.64 -3.44
N SER A 254 17.21 -9.96 -3.40
CA SER A 254 16.31 -10.90 -4.05
C SER A 254 16.31 -12.20 -3.26
N LEU A 255 15.20 -12.49 -2.60
CA LEU A 255 14.97 -13.71 -1.83
C LEU A 255 14.22 -14.77 -2.67
N GLY A 256 14.09 -14.55 -3.97
CA GLY A 256 13.45 -15.46 -4.94
C GLY A 256 11.92 -15.52 -4.85
N LYS A 257 11.32 -14.87 -3.85
CA LYS A 257 9.87 -14.84 -3.62
C LYS A 257 9.42 -13.44 -3.21
N ARG A 258 8.45 -12.91 -3.95
CA ARG A 258 7.94 -11.54 -3.82
C ARG A 258 7.51 -11.17 -2.40
N GLU A 259 6.92 -12.10 -1.65
CA GLU A 259 6.45 -11.84 -0.29
C GLU A 259 7.58 -11.61 0.70
N PHE A 260 8.72 -12.28 0.51
CA PHE A 260 9.91 -12.08 1.33
C PHE A 260 10.64 -10.80 0.95
N ASP A 261 10.72 -10.50 -0.35
CA ASP A 261 11.25 -9.22 -0.84
C ASP A 261 10.44 -8.04 -0.30
N MET A 262 9.11 -8.10 -0.38
CA MET A 262 8.20 -7.09 0.16
C MET A 262 8.40 -6.90 1.65
N ALA A 263 8.37 -7.98 2.44
CA ALA A 263 8.54 -7.90 3.89
C ALA A 263 9.89 -7.28 4.28
N THR A 264 10.95 -7.57 3.51
CA THR A 264 12.29 -7.02 3.76
C THR A 264 12.32 -5.51 3.58
N VAL A 265 11.73 -4.97 2.51
CA VAL A 265 11.70 -3.51 2.32
C VAL A 265 10.60 -2.83 3.13
N VAL A 266 9.53 -3.53 3.52
CA VAL A 266 8.53 -2.99 4.46
C VAL A 266 9.13 -2.76 5.84
N ALA A 267 10.09 -3.58 6.28
CA ALA A 267 10.81 -3.44 7.55
C ALA A 267 11.86 -2.30 7.57
N CYS A 268 11.98 -1.52 6.49
CA CYS A 268 12.76 -0.29 6.46
C CYS A 268 12.04 0.87 7.17
N ASP A 269 12.71 2.02 7.32
CA ASP A 269 12.13 3.21 7.95
C ASP A 269 11.28 4.02 6.95
N HIS A 270 11.73 4.09 5.70
CA HIS A 270 11.10 4.89 4.64
C HIS A 270 11.07 4.15 3.30
N THR A 271 10.35 4.69 2.31
CA THR A 271 10.17 4.03 1.01
C THR A 271 10.41 4.98 -0.17
N ILE A 272 11.24 4.54 -1.12
CA ILE A 272 11.20 5.02 -2.50
C ILE A 272 10.43 3.98 -3.32
N MET A 273 9.30 4.38 -3.89
CA MET A 273 8.55 3.53 -4.80
C MET A 273 8.56 4.09 -6.21
N THR A 274 8.54 3.18 -7.16
CA THR A 274 8.27 3.47 -8.56
C THR A 274 6.85 3.07 -8.90
N ILE A 275 6.50 3.04 -10.19
CA ILE A 275 5.14 2.77 -10.62
C ILE A 275 4.63 1.37 -10.24
N GLY A 276 3.35 1.30 -9.88
CA GLY A 276 2.61 0.05 -9.69
C GLY A 276 2.18 -0.22 -8.25
N THR A 277 1.18 -1.10 -8.11
CA THR A 277 0.52 -1.33 -6.82
C THR A 277 1.37 -2.10 -5.82
N PHE A 278 2.39 -2.85 -6.26
CA PHE A 278 3.29 -3.53 -5.33
C PHE A 278 4.13 -2.53 -4.51
N GLY A 279 4.72 -1.53 -5.18
CA GLY A 279 5.44 -0.43 -4.53
C GLY A 279 4.53 0.43 -3.67
N TRP A 280 3.29 0.66 -4.14
CA TRP A 280 2.27 1.37 -3.36
C TRP A 280 2.03 0.71 -2.00
N TRP A 281 1.83 -0.62 -1.97
CA TRP A 281 1.61 -1.34 -0.72
C TRP A 281 2.85 -1.41 0.17
N ILE A 282 4.06 -1.37 -0.41
CA ILE A 282 5.29 -1.23 0.38
C ILE A 282 5.26 0.10 1.14
N GLY A 283 5.07 1.23 0.43
CA GLY A 283 5.01 2.55 1.06
C GLY A 283 3.92 2.65 2.11
N TYR A 284 2.72 2.13 1.81
CA TYR A 284 1.63 2.10 2.77
C TYR A 284 1.99 1.31 4.04
N LEU A 285 2.52 0.09 3.91
CA LEU A 285 2.81 -0.77 5.06
C LEU A 285 4.05 -0.33 5.86
N THR A 286 5.05 0.29 5.23
CA THR A 286 6.24 0.83 5.92
C THR A 286 5.87 1.95 6.90
N GLY A 287 4.97 2.87 6.51
CA GLY A 287 4.43 3.89 7.42
C GLY A 287 5.35 5.08 7.73
N GLY A 288 6.54 5.17 7.15
CA GLY A 288 7.39 6.37 7.18
C GLY A 288 7.19 7.29 5.97
N GLU A 289 8.19 8.13 5.68
CA GLU A 289 8.18 8.97 4.48
C GLU A 289 8.20 8.11 3.20
N VAL A 290 7.34 8.47 2.25
CA VAL A 290 7.25 7.79 0.95
C VAL A 290 7.47 8.78 -0.18
N VAL A 291 8.43 8.47 -1.04
CA VAL A 291 8.69 9.18 -2.29
C VAL A 291 8.22 8.34 -3.47
N TYR A 292 7.49 8.94 -4.40
CA TYR A 292 6.98 8.29 -5.61
C TYR A 292 7.20 9.12 -6.88
N VAL A 293 7.08 8.48 -8.04
CA VAL A 293 7.18 9.13 -9.37
C VAL A 293 5.95 10.01 -9.58
N LYS A 294 6.11 11.34 -9.53
CA LYS A 294 4.97 12.27 -9.62
C LYS A 294 4.27 12.22 -10.98
N ASP A 295 5.04 12.14 -12.06
CA ASP A 295 4.49 12.13 -13.41
C ASP A 295 4.41 10.69 -13.93
N ALA A 296 3.71 9.80 -13.23
CA ALA A 296 3.70 8.37 -13.55
C ALA A 296 3.06 8.01 -14.92
N ALA A 297 2.40 8.96 -15.59
CA ALA A 297 1.72 8.77 -16.87
C ALA A 297 2.19 9.76 -17.94
N LYS A 298 2.35 9.28 -19.18
CA LYS A 298 2.63 10.11 -20.35
C LYS A 298 1.38 10.89 -20.75
N LYS A 299 1.55 12.16 -21.15
CA LYS A 299 0.47 12.99 -21.67
C LYS A 299 -0.20 12.35 -22.88
N GLY A 300 -1.53 12.34 -22.93
CA GLY A 300 -2.37 11.73 -23.96
C GLY A 300 -2.49 10.21 -23.87
N SER A 301 -1.82 9.55 -22.92
CA SER A 301 -1.78 8.10 -22.84
C SER A 301 -3.07 7.48 -22.29
N ARG A 302 -3.23 6.17 -22.52
CA ARG A 302 -4.31 5.41 -21.87
C ARG A 302 -4.16 5.43 -20.35
N PHE A 303 -2.93 5.34 -19.84
CA PHE A 303 -2.68 5.32 -18.40
C PHE A 303 -3.04 6.65 -17.73
N GLU A 304 -2.76 7.80 -18.38
CA GLU A 304 -3.16 9.11 -17.87
C GLU A 304 -4.67 9.22 -17.69
N ARG A 305 -5.47 8.71 -18.65
CA ARG A 305 -6.94 8.76 -18.58
C ARG A 305 -7.55 7.94 -17.44
N ILE A 306 -6.79 7.02 -16.85
CA ILE A 306 -7.28 6.08 -15.83
C ILE A 306 -6.52 6.23 -14.51
N LEU A 307 -5.70 7.26 -14.34
CA LEU A 307 -4.97 7.50 -13.10
C LEU A 307 -5.46 8.81 -12.47
N SER A 308 -6.11 8.71 -11.31
CA SER A 308 -6.34 9.86 -10.44
C SER A 308 -5.25 9.89 -9.38
N PHE A 309 -4.32 10.84 -9.49
CA PHE A 309 -3.20 10.96 -8.54
C PHE A 309 -3.69 11.16 -7.11
N GLU A 310 -4.70 12.00 -6.91
CA GLU A 310 -5.27 12.31 -5.60
C GLU A 310 -6.00 11.12 -4.97
N ASP A 311 -6.61 10.27 -5.79
CA ASP A 311 -7.30 9.08 -5.30
C ASP A 311 -6.36 7.89 -5.12
N HIS A 312 -5.28 7.83 -5.91
CA HIS A 312 -4.34 6.72 -5.87
C HIS A 312 -3.28 6.89 -4.80
N PHE A 313 -2.54 8.00 -4.80
CA PHE A 313 -1.42 8.22 -3.89
C PHE A 313 -1.90 8.84 -2.59
N TYR A 314 -1.30 8.41 -1.49
CA TYR A 314 -1.68 8.88 -0.16
C TYR A 314 -1.28 10.36 0.01
N PRO A 315 -2.13 11.23 0.56
CA PRO A 315 -1.88 12.68 0.58
C PRO A 315 -0.57 13.12 1.24
N GLN A 316 -0.06 12.33 2.19
CA GLN A 316 1.18 12.61 2.92
C GLN A 316 2.45 12.20 2.15
N TRP A 317 2.31 11.56 0.98
CA TRP A 317 3.45 11.11 0.19
C TRP A 317 3.98 12.19 -0.73
N VAL A 318 5.28 12.14 -1.01
CA VAL A 318 6.00 13.16 -1.79
C VAL A 318 6.22 12.66 -3.21
N GLY A 319 5.59 13.33 -4.18
CA GLY A 319 5.85 13.11 -5.60
C GLY A 319 7.06 13.92 -6.08
N LEU A 320 8.05 13.25 -6.69
CA LEU A 320 9.27 13.87 -7.25
C LEU A 320 9.42 13.73 -8.77
#